data_AF-A0A920IPI8-F1
#
_entry.id   AF-A0A920IPI8-F1
#
_cell.length_a   1.000
_cell.length_b   1.000
_cell.length_c   1.000
_cell.angle_alpha   90.00
_cell.angle_beta   90.00
_cell.angle_gamma   90.00
#
_symmetry.space_group_name_H-M   'P 1'
#
loop_
_entity.id
_entity.type
_entity.pdbx_description
1 polymer ?
#
loop_
_entity_poly.entity_id
_entity_poly.type
_entity_poly.pdbx_seq_one_letter_code
_entity_poly.pdbx_strand_id
1 'polypeptide(L)'
;MGSYLHEHLPHVLDMPNRIISMLKELEGLTLGFGTNQLHHALQTATMARKAGASDEMILISLIHDMGKVINVPNHGQICAEIIKPYVSSDAYYVIKTHQDFQGEHYYHYQGKPRDLRKQYVNEPWYEKAIEFTDKWDQAAFDPEYKTDSLESFEPLIKKFFEAPNFV
;
A
#
# COMPACT_ATOMS: atom_id res chain seq x y z
N MET A 1 29.84 -16.38 9.63
CA MET A 1 28.38 -16.37 9.91
C MET A 1 28.01 -15.44 11.06
N GLY A 2 28.71 -15.47 12.21
CA GLY A 2 28.32 -14.68 13.41
C GLY A 2 28.41 -13.16 13.30
N SER A 3 29.41 -12.60 12.62
CA SER A 3 29.53 -11.13 12.44
C SER A 3 28.55 -10.57 11.41
N TYR A 4 28.29 -11.32 10.33
CA TYR A 4 27.36 -10.96 9.26
C TYR A 4 25.93 -10.77 9.78
N LEU A 5 25.40 -11.73 10.56
CA LEU A 5 24.07 -11.56 11.15
C LEU A 5 24.00 -10.40 12.15
N HIS A 6 25.10 -10.11 12.86
CA HIS A 6 25.13 -9.01 13.83
C HIS A 6 25.07 -7.63 13.16
N GLU A 7 25.72 -7.46 12.01
CA GLU A 7 25.68 -6.21 11.25
C GLU A 7 24.34 -6.00 10.52
N HIS A 8 23.72 -7.07 10.01
CA HIS A 8 22.45 -6.97 9.28
C HIS A 8 21.22 -6.83 10.17
N LEU A 9 21.20 -7.45 11.35
CA LEU A 9 20.01 -7.53 12.20
C LEU A 9 19.45 -6.15 12.61
N PRO A 10 20.25 -5.13 13.00
CA PRO A 10 19.72 -3.80 13.28
C PRO A 10 18.97 -3.19 12.10
N HIS A 11 19.43 -3.43 10.86
CA HIS A 11 18.77 -2.92 9.65
C HIS A 11 17.48 -3.66 9.33
N VAL A 12 17.41 -4.96 9.63
CA VAL A 12 16.19 -5.76 9.49
C VAL A 12 15.13 -5.30 10.50
N LEU A 13 15.53 -5.03 11.75
CA LEU A 13 14.62 -4.60 12.82
C LEU A 13 14.18 -3.13 12.68
N ASP A 14 14.91 -2.32 11.92
CA ASP A 14 14.60 -0.90 11.65
C ASP A 14 13.53 -0.71 10.55
N MET A 15 13.01 -1.80 9.98
CA MET A 15 12.01 -1.75 8.91
C MET A 15 10.76 -0.92 9.25
N PRO A 16 10.15 -0.98 10.45
CA PRO A 16 9.03 -0.10 10.79
C PRO A 16 9.36 1.39 10.60
N ASN A 17 10.56 1.83 10.99
CA ASN A 17 10.98 3.23 10.84
C ASN A 17 11.20 3.62 9.38
N ARG A 18 11.67 2.68 8.55
CA ARG A 18 11.82 2.88 7.10
C ARG A 18 10.47 3.05 6.41
N ILE A 19 9.49 2.22 6.77
CA ILE A 19 8.11 2.35 6.28
C ILE A 19 7.52 3.70 6.68
N ILE A 20 7.63 4.10 7.95
CA ILE A 20 7.14 5.41 8.43
C ILE A 20 7.83 6.57 7.70
N SER A 21 9.15 6.48 7.48
CA SER A 21 9.90 7.51 6.74
C SER A 21 9.42 7.65 5.30
N MET A 22 9.25 6.54 4.57
CA MET A 22 8.74 6.58 3.20
C MET A 22 7.31 7.13 3.14
N LEU A 23 6.44 6.79 4.09
CA LEU A 23 5.10 7.39 4.17
C LEU A 23 5.18 8.92 4.36
N LYS A 24 6.07 9.42 5.22
CA LYS A 24 6.27 10.86 5.40
C LYS A 24 6.76 11.55 4.12
N GLU A 25 7.64 10.90 3.35
CA GLU A 25 8.11 11.44 2.07
C GLU A 25 6.98 11.62 1.03
N LEU A 26 5.90 10.86 1.13
CA LEU A 26 4.71 11.03 0.28
C LEU A 26 4.01 12.39 0.46
N GLU A 27 4.24 13.10 1.58
CA GLU A 27 3.69 14.44 1.81
C GLU A 27 4.18 15.45 0.76
N GLY A 28 5.41 15.27 0.26
CA GLY A 28 6.01 16.12 -0.77
C GLY A 28 5.53 15.82 -2.20
N LEU A 29 4.69 14.80 -2.40
CA LEU A 29 4.28 14.33 -3.72
C LEU A 29 2.78 14.62 -3.92
N THR A 30 2.43 15.49 -4.86
CA THR A 30 1.01 15.69 -5.27
C THR A 30 0.68 14.95 -6.56
N LEU A 31 1.65 14.76 -7.46
CA LEU A 31 1.50 14.04 -8.73
C LEU A 31 0.33 14.50 -9.61
N GLY A 32 -0.12 15.76 -9.44
CA GLY A 32 -1.25 16.33 -10.16
C GLY A 32 -2.63 16.04 -9.56
N PHE A 33 -2.70 15.37 -8.41
CA PHE A 33 -3.94 15.15 -7.66
C PHE A 33 -4.28 16.35 -6.76
N GLY A 34 -5.53 16.41 -6.30
CA GLY A 34 -6.01 17.44 -5.36
C GLY A 34 -5.44 17.34 -3.96
N THR A 35 -4.72 16.25 -3.65
CA THR A 35 -4.12 15.95 -2.35
C THR A 35 -2.67 15.48 -2.55
N ASN A 36 -1.84 15.58 -1.51
CA ASN A 36 -0.56 14.86 -1.51
C ASN A 36 -0.79 13.34 -1.33
N GLN A 37 0.24 12.54 -1.63
CA GLN A 37 0.15 11.09 -1.59
C GLN A 37 0.09 10.55 -0.16
N LEU A 38 0.58 11.28 0.85
CA LEU A 38 0.41 10.89 2.26
C LEU A 38 -1.06 11.01 2.68
N HIS A 39 -1.75 12.10 2.32
CA HIS A 39 -3.18 12.28 2.57
C HIS A 39 -3.99 11.17 1.92
N HIS A 40 -3.69 10.85 0.66
CA HIS A 40 -4.32 9.74 -0.05
C HIS A 40 -4.16 8.41 0.71
N ALA A 41 -2.92 8.06 1.06
CA ALA A 41 -2.62 6.86 1.85
C ALA A 41 -3.39 6.81 3.19
N LEU A 42 -3.40 7.93 3.94
CA LEU A 42 -4.11 8.04 5.22
C LEU A 42 -5.63 7.94 5.03
N GLN A 43 -6.19 8.57 3.99
CA GLN A 43 -7.61 8.49 3.67
C GLN A 43 -8.02 7.05 3.33
N THR A 44 -7.28 6.36 2.46
CA THR A 44 -7.51 4.96 2.09
C THR A 44 -7.52 4.06 3.34
N ALA A 45 -6.50 4.17 4.18
CA ALA A 45 -6.40 3.40 5.42
C ALA A 45 -7.50 3.73 6.44
N THR A 46 -7.88 5.01 6.55
CA THR A 46 -8.97 5.46 7.43
C THR A 46 -10.31 4.89 6.97
N MET A 47 -10.57 4.85 5.67
CA MET A 47 -11.80 4.26 5.11
C MET A 47 -11.84 2.75 5.38
N ALA A 48 -10.74 2.03 5.15
CA ALA A 48 -10.62 0.61 5.48
C ALA A 48 -10.85 0.32 6.96
N ARG A 49 -10.23 1.11 7.85
CA ARG A 49 -10.40 1.00 9.31
C ARG A 49 -11.85 1.25 9.73
N LYS A 50 -12.52 2.28 9.21
CA LYS A 50 -13.93 2.58 9.50
C LYS A 50 -14.88 1.50 8.99
N ALA A 51 -14.51 0.81 7.91
CA ALA A 51 -15.28 -0.31 7.37
C ALA A 51 -15.10 -1.62 8.18
N GLY A 52 -14.24 -1.63 9.20
CA GLY A 52 -13.97 -2.83 9.99
C GLY A 52 -13.15 -3.88 9.25
N ALA A 53 -12.33 -3.46 8.27
CA ALA A 53 -11.44 -4.35 7.55
C ALA A 53 -10.40 -5.00 8.50
N SER A 54 -9.79 -6.11 8.05
CA SER A 54 -8.73 -6.75 8.82
C SER A 54 -7.49 -5.85 8.97
N ASP A 55 -6.71 -6.07 10.02
CA ASP A 55 -5.45 -5.35 10.25
C ASP A 55 -4.52 -5.36 9.02
N GLU A 56 -4.38 -6.50 8.35
CA GLU A 56 -3.54 -6.61 7.14
C GLU A 56 -4.11 -5.79 5.98
N MET A 57 -5.44 -5.74 5.83
CA MET A 57 -6.10 -4.94 4.81
C MET A 57 -5.96 -3.44 5.09
N ILE A 58 -6.08 -3.02 6.35
CA ILE A 58 -5.83 -1.65 6.79
C ILE A 58 -4.37 -1.26 6.52
N LEU A 59 -3.43 -2.17 6.81
CA LEU A 59 -2.01 -1.94 6.55
C LEU A 59 -1.73 -1.75 5.07
N ILE A 60 -2.17 -2.68 4.20
CA ILE A 60 -1.91 -2.55 2.76
C ILE A 60 -2.59 -1.31 2.19
N SER A 61 -3.75 -0.92 2.73
CA SER A 61 -4.39 0.34 2.37
C SER A 61 -3.54 1.57 2.65
N LEU A 62 -2.83 1.56 3.77
CA LEU A 62 -1.92 2.65 4.14
C LEU A 62 -0.68 2.72 3.25
N ILE A 63 -0.14 1.57 2.83
CA ILE A 63 1.20 1.52 2.24
C ILE A 63 1.23 1.24 0.73
N HIS A 64 0.08 0.91 0.10
CA HIS A 64 0.02 0.47 -1.29
C HIS A 64 0.81 1.35 -2.28
N ASP A 65 0.84 2.65 -2.00
CA ASP A 65 1.45 3.70 -2.83
C ASP A 65 2.86 4.13 -2.42
N MET A 66 3.40 3.58 -1.33
CA MET A 66 4.69 3.97 -0.75
C MET A 66 5.86 3.87 -1.75
N GLY A 67 5.75 2.97 -2.74
CA GLY A 67 6.75 2.85 -3.81
C GLY A 67 6.92 4.12 -4.68
N LYS A 68 5.96 5.07 -4.64
CA LYS A 68 6.03 6.34 -5.37
C LYS A 68 7.20 7.23 -4.93
N VAL A 69 7.71 7.04 -3.70
CA VAL A 69 8.95 7.67 -3.23
C VAL A 69 10.13 7.34 -4.15
N ILE A 70 10.16 6.11 -4.68
CA ILE A 70 11.27 5.61 -5.51
C ILE A 70 10.93 5.75 -7.00
N ASN A 71 9.74 5.33 -7.41
CA ASN A 71 9.35 5.31 -8.82
C ASN A 71 7.83 5.33 -8.98
N VAL A 72 7.30 6.38 -9.60
CA VAL A 72 5.86 6.52 -9.85
C VAL A 72 5.32 5.46 -10.83
N PRO A 73 5.97 5.13 -11.96
CA PRO A 73 5.40 4.13 -12.89
C PRO A 73 5.23 2.71 -12.33
N ASN A 74 6.12 2.25 -11.46
CA ASN A 74 6.21 0.86 -10.98
C ASN A 74 6.00 0.73 -9.46
N HIS A 75 5.34 1.71 -8.84
CA HIS A 75 5.25 1.82 -7.38
C HIS A 75 4.57 0.62 -6.72
N GLY A 76 3.52 0.06 -7.34
CA GLY A 76 2.80 -1.09 -6.80
C GLY A 76 3.69 -2.32 -6.67
N GLN A 77 4.45 -2.65 -7.72
CA GLN A 77 5.38 -3.78 -7.70
C GLN A 77 6.54 -3.55 -6.72
N ILE A 78 7.08 -2.32 -6.65
CA ILE A 78 8.12 -1.98 -5.68
C ILE A 78 7.62 -2.18 -4.26
N CYS A 79 6.43 -1.66 -3.95
CA CYS A 79 5.83 -1.81 -2.63
C CYS A 79 5.58 -3.29 -2.31
N ALA A 80 5.01 -4.05 -3.24
CA ALA A 80 4.76 -5.48 -3.06
C ALA A 80 6.03 -6.27 -2.70
N GLU A 81 7.16 -6.02 -3.37
CA GLU A 81 8.42 -6.71 -3.06
C GLU A 81 9.02 -6.28 -1.72
N ILE A 82 8.85 -5.01 -1.29
CA ILE A 82 9.29 -4.55 0.04
C ILE A 82 8.55 -5.32 1.14
N ILE A 83 7.24 -5.52 0.99
CA ILE A 83 6.39 -6.06 2.05
C ILE A 83 6.25 -7.58 2.01
N LYS A 84 6.66 -8.22 0.91
CA LYS A 84 6.51 -9.66 0.67
C LYS A 84 6.86 -10.57 1.85
N PRO A 85 7.95 -10.34 2.62
CA PRO A 85 8.24 -11.21 3.75
C PRO A 85 7.39 -10.92 5.00
N TYR A 86 6.51 -9.92 5.00
CA TYR A 86 5.75 -9.48 6.17
C TYR A 86 4.25 -9.75 6.09
N VAL A 87 3.74 -10.05 4.89
CA VAL A 87 2.31 -10.15 4.62
C VAL A 87 1.93 -11.46 3.95
N SER A 88 0.64 -11.76 3.93
CA SER A 88 0.07 -12.90 3.20
C SER A 88 0.28 -12.78 1.68
N SER A 89 0.21 -13.92 0.99
CA SER A 89 0.25 -13.96 -0.47
C SER A 89 -0.86 -13.10 -1.10
N ASP A 90 -2.05 -13.07 -0.48
CA ASP A 90 -3.16 -12.25 -0.97
C ASP A 90 -2.82 -10.76 -0.90
N ALA A 91 -2.31 -10.29 0.24
CA ALA A 91 -1.90 -8.90 0.43
C ALA A 91 -0.79 -8.49 -0.55
N TYR A 92 0.18 -9.38 -0.79
CA TYR A 92 1.21 -9.17 -1.80
C TYR A 92 0.62 -8.93 -3.19
N TYR A 93 -0.31 -9.79 -3.64
CA TYR A 93 -0.88 -9.64 -4.98
C TYR A 93 -1.83 -8.45 -5.09
N VAL A 94 -2.63 -8.16 -4.05
CA VAL A 94 -3.48 -6.97 -4.02
C VAL A 94 -2.66 -5.70 -4.27
N ILE A 95 -1.55 -5.49 -3.55
CA ILE A 95 -0.69 -4.32 -3.77
C ILE A 95 -0.01 -4.40 -5.14
N LYS A 96 0.53 -5.56 -5.52
CA LYS A 96 1.26 -5.69 -6.79
C LYS A 96 0.42 -5.30 -8.00
N THR A 97 -0.88 -5.60 -7.97
CA THR A 97 -1.78 -5.43 -9.12
C THR A 97 -2.76 -4.27 -8.95
N HIS A 98 -2.73 -3.51 -7.86
CA HIS A 98 -3.78 -2.52 -7.58
C HIS A 98 -3.98 -1.52 -8.73
N GLN A 99 -2.92 -1.10 -9.43
CA GLN A 99 -3.02 -0.20 -10.58
C GLN A 99 -3.84 -0.79 -11.75
N ASP A 100 -3.81 -2.10 -11.96
CA ASP A 100 -4.59 -2.79 -12.99
C ASP A 100 -6.08 -2.82 -12.65
N PHE A 101 -6.42 -2.83 -11.36
CA PHE A 101 -7.79 -2.71 -10.86
C PHE A 101 -8.26 -1.26 -10.91
N GLN A 102 -7.42 -0.32 -10.46
CA GLN A 102 -7.73 1.11 -10.45
C GLN A 102 -7.97 1.63 -11.88
N GLY A 103 -7.28 1.05 -12.86
CA GLY A 103 -7.42 1.36 -14.28
C GLY A 103 -8.86 1.29 -14.80
N GLU A 104 -9.76 0.49 -14.22
CA GLU A 104 -11.16 0.47 -14.62
C GLU A 104 -11.83 1.86 -14.49
N HIS A 105 -11.37 2.69 -13.56
CA HIS A 105 -11.97 3.97 -13.22
C HIS A 105 -11.44 5.15 -14.04
N TYR A 106 -10.24 5.06 -14.64
CA TYR A 106 -9.63 6.20 -15.34
C TYR A 106 -8.86 5.89 -16.63
N TYR A 107 -8.59 4.63 -16.98
CA TYR A 107 -7.80 4.31 -18.19
C TYR A 107 -8.47 4.73 -19.50
N HIS A 108 -9.80 4.89 -19.53
CA HIS A 108 -10.49 5.43 -20.71
C HIS A 108 -10.12 6.88 -21.01
N TYR A 109 -9.74 7.67 -20.00
CA TYR A 109 -9.21 9.02 -20.21
C TYR A 109 -7.78 9.02 -20.80
N GLN A 110 -7.09 7.87 -20.77
CA GLN A 110 -5.75 7.67 -21.32
C GLN A 110 -5.72 6.81 -22.59
N GLY A 111 -6.89 6.39 -23.11
CA GLY A 111 -6.98 5.48 -24.25
C GLY A 111 -6.47 4.05 -23.98
N LYS A 112 -6.37 3.64 -22.71
CA LYS A 112 -5.92 2.31 -22.29
C LYS A 112 -7.09 1.35 -22.02
N PRO A 113 -6.90 0.02 -22.12
CA PRO A 113 -7.94 -0.97 -21.82
C PRO A 113 -8.35 -0.93 -20.34
N ARG A 114 -9.64 -0.84 -20.05
CA ARG A 114 -10.19 -0.79 -18.67
C ARG A 114 -10.20 -2.15 -17.97
N ASP A 115 -9.91 -3.22 -18.69
CA ASP A 115 -10.16 -4.59 -18.28
C ASP A 115 -8.91 -5.37 -17.90
N LEU A 116 -7.79 -4.69 -17.61
CA LEU A 116 -6.57 -5.35 -17.13
C LEU A 116 -6.85 -6.22 -15.90
N ARG A 117 -7.73 -5.80 -14.99
CA ARG A 117 -8.14 -6.63 -13.85
C ARG A 117 -8.69 -8.00 -14.23
N LYS A 118 -9.33 -8.16 -15.39
CA LYS A 118 -9.96 -9.43 -15.80
C LYS A 118 -8.98 -10.57 -16.00
N GLN A 119 -7.68 -10.27 -16.18
CA GLN A 119 -6.65 -11.32 -16.25
C GLN A 119 -6.51 -12.11 -14.93
N TYR A 120 -7.05 -11.57 -13.83
CA TYR A 120 -6.95 -12.14 -12.47
C TYR A 120 -8.26 -12.75 -11.95
N VAL A 121 -9.31 -12.88 -12.76
CA VAL A 121 -10.65 -13.32 -12.32
C VAL A 121 -10.67 -14.68 -11.60
N ASN A 122 -9.73 -15.56 -11.90
CA ASN A 122 -9.63 -16.89 -11.30
C ASN A 122 -8.69 -16.94 -10.09
N GLU A 123 -8.11 -15.81 -9.69
CA GLU A 123 -7.18 -15.73 -8.57
C GLU A 123 -7.94 -15.66 -7.23
N PRO A 124 -7.47 -16.33 -6.17
CA PRO A 124 -8.17 -16.38 -4.88
C PRO A 124 -8.25 -15.01 -4.18
N TRP A 125 -7.36 -14.08 -4.53
CA TRP A 125 -7.27 -12.73 -3.97
C TRP A 125 -8.06 -11.68 -4.79
N TYR A 126 -8.69 -12.06 -5.90
CA TYR A 126 -9.36 -11.16 -6.84
C TYR A 126 -10.42 -10.27 -6.16
N GLU A 127 -11.31 -10.87 -5.38
CA GLU A 127 -12.38 -10.12 -4.67
C GLU A 127 -11.83 -9.13 -3.64
N LYS A 128 -10.69 -9.47 -3.01
CA LYS A 128 -10.00 -8.55 -2.08
C LYS A 128 -9.40 -7.37 -2.82
N ALA A 129 -8.85 -7.59 -4.01
CA ALA A 129 -8.32 -6.52 -4.85
C ALA A 129 -9.43 -5.59 -5.36
N ILE A 130 -10.60 -6.14 -5.74
CA ILE A 130 -11.81 -5.34 -6.04
C ILE A 130 -12.20 -4.51 -4.83
N GLU A 131 -12.38 -5.14 -3.67
CA GLU A 131 -12.81 -4.44 -2.46
C GLU A 131 -11.87 -3.29 -2.11
N PHE A 132 -10.56 -3.57 -2.06
CA PHE A 132 -9.53 -2.58 -1.78
C PHE A 132 -9.61 -1.38 -2.76
N THR A 133 -9.63 -1.69 -4.05
CA THR A 133 -9.54 -0.67 -5.10
C THR A 133 -10.80 0.16 -5.20
N ASP A 134 -11.96 -0.51 -5.30
CA ASP A 134 -13.23 0.13 -5.66
C ASP A 134 -13.85 0.86 -4.46
N LYS A 135 -13.60 0.39 -3.23
CA LYS A 135 -14.17 1.02 -2.03
C LYS A 135 -13.26 2.09 -1.42
N TRP A 136 -11.94 1.96 -1.53
CA TRP A 136 -11.01 2.81 -0.77
C TRP A 136 -10.01 3.54 -1.64
N ASP A 137 -9.13 2.85 -2.37
CA ASP A 137 -8.04 3.49 -3.13
C ASP A 137 -8.57 4.56 -4.11
N GLN A 138 -9.38 4.16 -5.08
CA GLN A 138 -9.89 5.10 -6.09
C GLN A 138 -10.71 6.26 -5.50
N ALA A 139 -11.31 6.07 -4.32
CA ALA A 139 -12.16 7.07 -3.67
C ALA A 139 -11.36 8.08 -2.81
N ALA A 140 -10.08 7.81 -2.53
CA ALA A 140 -9.31 8.49 -1.50
C ALA A 140 -8.54 9.74 -1.98
N PHE A 141 -9.19 10.66 -2.70
CA PHE A 141 -8.57 11.89 -3.21
C PHE A 141 -9.32 13.16 -2.78
N ASP A 142 -10.04 13.11 -1.65
CA ASP A 142 -10.84 14.23 -1.15
C ASP A 142 -10.02 15.05 -0.14
N PRO A 143 -9.63 16.30 -0.46
CA PRO A 143 -8.82 17.13 0.43
C PRO A 143 -9.53 17.50 1.74
N GLU A 144 -10.87 17.47 1.77
CA GLU A 144 -11.67 17.81 2.95
C GLU A 144 -11.95 16.60 3.84
N TYR A 145 -11.58 15.39 3.39
CA TYR A 145 -11.83 14.18 4.15
C TYR A 145 -10.96 14.14 5.41
N LYS A 146 -11.61 13.95 6.57
CA LYS A 146 -10.92 13.80 7.86
C LYS A 146 -10.28 12.41 7.95
N THR A 147 -8.97 12.37 7.78
CA THR A 147 -8.14 11.18 7.95
C THR A 147 -7.73 10.98 9.41
N ASP A 148 -7.46 9.74 9.78
CA ASP A 148 -6.67 9.46 10.97
C ASP A 148 -5.21 9.92 10.72
N SER A 149 -4.46 10.20 11.79
CA SER A 149 -3.05 10.62 11.67
C SER A 149 -2.12 9.42 11.44
N LEU A 150 -0.93 9.67 10.88
CA LEU A 150 0.09 8.63 10.68
C LEU A 150 0.49 7.97 12.02
N GLU A 151 0.58 8.75 13.09
CA GLU A 151 0.91 8.28 14.45
C GLU A 151 -0.10 7.23 14.93
N SER A 152 -1.38 7.37 14.55
CA SER A 152 -2.42 6.39 14.89
C SER A 152 -2.24 5.03 14.21
N PHE A 153 -1.46 4.97 13.12
CA PHE A 153 -1.15 3.73 12.40
C PHE A 153 0.20 3.14 12.79
N GLU A 154 1.09 3.89 13.46
CA GLU A 154 2.40 3.38 13.86
C GLU A 154 2.37 2.06 14.64
N PRO A 155 1.44 1.81 15.59
CA PRO A 155 1.37 0.52 16.27
C PRO A 155 1.10 -0.65 15.31
N LEU A 156 0.28 -0.42 14.27
CA LEU A 156 -0.02 -1.42 13.25
C LEU A 156 1.19 -1.68 12.35
N ILE A 157 1.90 -0.62 11.93
CA ILE A 157 3.14 -0.74 11.17
C ILE A 157 4.17 -1.55 11.96
N LYS A 158 4.39 -1.20 13.25
CA LYS A 158 5.34 -1.92 14.12
C LYS A 158 4.97 -3.40 14.23
N LYS A 159 3.68 -3.73 14.44
CA LYS A 159 3.19 -5.11 14.52
C LYS A 159 3.53 -5.96 13.30
N PHE A 160 3.43 -5.43 12.09
CA PHE A 160 3.69 -6.21 10.88
C PHE A 160 5.16 -6.25 10.47
N PHE A 161 5.91 -5.19 10.77
CA PHE A 161 7.30 -5.05 10.30
C PHE A 161 8.36 -5.33 11.40
N GLU A 162 7.96 -5.78 12.59
CA GLU A 162 8.90 -6.11 13.69
C GLU A 162 9.82 -7.30 13.35
N ALA A 163 9.33 -8.27 12.57
CA ALA A 163 10.10 -9.41 12.11
C ALA A 163 9.54 -9.95 10.78
N PRO A 164 10.41 -10.27 9.80
CA PRO A 164 9.97 -10.94 8.58
C PRO A 164 9.58 -12.40 8.86
N ASN A 165 8.56 -12.88 8.16
CA ASN A 165 8.24 -14.28 8.01
C ASN A 165 9.25 -14.90 7.05
N PHE A 166 10.33 -15.46 7.59
CA PHE A 166 11.21 -16.31 6.80
C PHE A 166 10.47 -17.62 6.51
N VAL A 167 9.96 -17.74 5.28
CA VAL A 167 9.49 -19.02 4.70
C VAL A 167 10.64 -19.64 3.92
#